data_AF-A0A852V0Q8-F1
#
_entry.id   AF-A0A852V0Q8-F1
#
_cell.length_a   1.000
_cell.length_b   1.000
_cell.length_c   1.000
_cell.angle_alpha   90.00
_cell.angle_beta   90.00
_cell.angle_gamma   90.00
#
_symmetry.space_group_name_H-M   'P 1'
#
loop_
_entity.id
_entity.type
_entity.pdbx_description
1 polymer ?
#
loop_
_entity_poly.entity_id
_entity_poly.type
_entity_poly.pdbx_seq_one_letter_code
_entity_poly.pdbx_strand_id
1 'polypeptide(L)'
;MRRRASSGWDGREVTAVAGIPMYAAVLGPASAPEVVCVHGLGCSHRHFLPLARHLAPASRVVAVDLPGFGRTPGPREPLDIRGLSLTLAGWLRATARGGGPGPALLGARRGDPRGRRVTGHRSRGPAESGPGPGPAGRDPGRHAGPPAGRGG
;
A
#
# COMPACT_ATOMS: atom_id res chain seq x y z
N MET A 1 34.02 -20.86 15.57
CA MET A 1 33.57 -19.65 14.84
C MET A 1 32.31 -20.00 14.03
N ARG A 2 31.11 -19.53 14.41
CA ARG A 2 29.88 -19.82 13.65
C ARG A 2 29.75 -18.82 12.49
N ARG A 3 29.88 -19.29 11.25
CA ARG A 3 29.61 -18.50 10.05
C ARG A 3 28.13 -18.10 10.10
N ARG A 4 27.84 -16.79 10.12
CA ARG A 4 26.46 -16.30 10.03
C ARG A 4 25.94 -16.68 8.65
N ALA A 5 24.93 -17.55 8.58
CA ALA A 5 24.28 -17.87 7.32
C ALA A 5 23.79 -16.57 6.67
N SER A 6 24.18 -16.33 5.41
CA SER A 6 23.67 -15.20 4.63
C SER A 6 22.14 -15.33 4.60
N SER A 7 21.42 -14.29 5.01
CA SER A 7 19.97 -14.34 5.18
C SER A 7 19.20 -14.60 3.88
N GLY A 8 19.87 -14.61 2.72
CA GLY A 8 19.27 -14.71 1.40
C GLY A 8 18.65 -13.40 0.91
N TRP A 9 18.78 -12.34 1.69
CA TRP A 9 18.34 -10.97 1.40
C TRP A 9 19.56 -10.09 1.17
N ASP A 10 19.46 -9.11 0.26
CA ASP A 10 20.53 -8.16 -0.05
C ASP A 10 20.75 -7.17 1.10
N GLY A 11 19.66 -6.81 1.79
CA GLY A 11 19.71 -5.79 2.83
C GLY A 11 18.52 -5.83 3.79
N ARG A 12 18.54 -4.86 4.70
CA ARG A 12 17.45 -4.60 5.65
C ARG A 12 17.21 -3.09 5.79
N GLU A 13 15.96 -2.74 6.02
CA GLU A 13 15.52 -1.40 6.37
C GLU A 13 14.84 -1.44 7.75
N VAL A 14 15.01 -0.38 8.53
CA VAL A 14 14.31 -0.19 9.80
C VAL A 14 13.71 1.20 9.81
N THR A 15 12.40 1.28 10.05
CA THR A 15 11.66 2.56 10.04
C THR A 15 10.87 2.67 11.32
N ALA A 16 11.06 3.75 12.08
CA ALA A 16 10.29 4.01 13.28
C ALA A 16 8.86 4.47 12.93
N VAL A 17 7.84 3.78 13.46
CA VAL A 17 6.43 4.10 13.26
C VAL A 17 5.72 3.97 14.60
N ALA A 18 5.16 5.07 15.11
CA ALA A 18 4.51 5.10 16.44
C ALA A 18 5.40 4.50 17.56
N GLY A 19 6.70 4.78 17.53
CA GLY A 19 7.68 4.26 18.48
C GLY A 19 8.12 2.80 18.24
N ILE A 20 7.58 2.12 17.22
CA ILE A 20 7.94 0.74 16.87
C ILE A 20 8.97 0.76 15.72
N PRO A 21 10.17 0.18 15.90
CA PRO A 21 11.16 0.06 14.82
C PRO A 21 10.77 -1.07 13.86
N MET A 22 9.96 -0.76 12.85
CA MET A 22 9.50 -1.72 11.86
C MET A 22 10.63 -2.19 10.96
N TYR A 23 10.85 -3.50 10.92
CA TYR A 23 11.84 -4.17 10.10
C TYR A 23 11.27 -4.54 8.72
N ALA A 24 12.06 -4.33 7.67
CA ALA A 24 11.83 -4.90 6.36
C ALA A 24 13.11 -5.52 5.78
N ALA A 25 12.97 -6.67 5.12
CA ALA A 25 14.05 -7.27 4.34
C ALA A 25 13.92 -6.88 2.86
N VAL A 26 15.06 -6.66 2.19
CA VAL A 26 15.10 -6.16 0.81
C VAL A 26 15.89 -7.11 -0.07
N LEU A 27 15.37 -7.38 -1.28
CA LEU A 27 16.03 -8.17 -2.31
C LEU A 27 15.73 -7.58 -3.70
N GLY A 28 16.75 -7.46 -4.54
CA GLY A 28 16.64 -6.96 -5.91
C GLY A 28 17.14 -5.51 -6.10
N PRO A 29 17.25 -5.04 -7.36
CA PRO A 29 17.89 -3.77 -7.70
C PRO A 29 17.16 -2.56 -7.12
N ALA A 30 17.90 -1.58 -6.59
CA ALA A 30 17.32 -0.36 -6.00
C ALA A 30 16.47 0.47 -6.98
N SER A 31 16.76 0.41 -8.28
CA SER A 31 16.07 1.12 -9.35
C SER A 31 14.86 0.39 -9.93
N ALA A 32 14.64 -0.88 -9.55
CA ALA A 32 13.53 -1.67 -10.05
C ALA A 32 12.20 -1.28 -9.35
N PRO A 33 11.04 -1.47 -10.00
CA PRO A 33 9.73 -1.25 -9.37
C PRO A 33 9.60 -2.04 -8.06
N GLU A 34 9.09 -1.40 -7.00
CA GLU A 34 8.95 -2.04 -5.70
C GLU A 34 7.73 -2.97 -5.62
N VAL A 35 7.90 -4.10 -4.94
CA VAL A 35 6.83 -5.00 -4.52
C VAL A 35 6.90 -5.15 -3.01
N VAL A 36 5.84 -4.74 -2.32
CA VAL A 36 5.77 -4.83 -0.85
C VAL A 36 5.03 -6.10 -0.46
N CYS A 37 5.71 -6.96 0.28
CA CYS A 37 5.14 -8.20 0.80
C CYS A 37 4.78 -8.04 2.28
N VAL A 38 3.52 -8.31 2.61
CA VAL A 38 2.99 -8.27 3.97
C VAL A 38 2.54 -9.66 4.37
N HIS A 39 3.11 -10.18 5.45
CA HIS A 39 2.79 -11.52 5.90
C HIS A 39 1.41 -11.56 6.63
N GLY A 40 0.79 -12.74 6.63
CA GLY A 40 -0.37 -13.03 7.49
C GLY A 40 0.04 -13.39 8.93
N LEU A 41 -0.94 -13.66 9.79
CA LEU A 41 -0.71 -14.06 11.18
C LEU A 41 0.13 -15.35 11.27
N GLY A 42 1.12 -15.36 12.17
CA GLY A 42 2.01 -16.50 12.42
C GLY A 42 3.21 -16.61 11.46
N CYS A 43 3.35 -15.67 10.51
CA CYS A 43 4.43 -15.65 9.52
C CYS A 43 5.41 -14.49 9.78
N SER A 44 6.41 -14.37 8.90
CA SER A 44 7.38 -13.26 8.86
C SER A 44 7.93 -13.10 7.44
N HIS A 45 8.73 -12.06 7.18
CA HIS A 45 9.41 -11.77 5.91
C HIS A 45 10.08 -13.01 5.28
N ARG A 46 10.57 -13.94 6.10
CA ARG A 46 11.27 -15.16 5.65
C ARG A 46 10.41 -16.03 4.71
N HIS A 47 9.09 -16.00 4.85
CA HIS A 47 8.17 -16.75 3.99
C HIS A 47 8.19 -16.27 2.55
N PHE A 48 8.58 -15.01 2.32
CA PHE A 48 8.64 -14.44 0.99
C PHE A 48 9.96 -14.70 0.28
N LEU A 49 10.98 -15.28 0.92
CA LEU A 49 12.30 -15.44 0.28
C LEU A 49 12.25 -16.20 -1.07
N PRO A 50 11.51 -17.32 -1.23
CA PRO A 50 11.39 -17.99 -2.52
C PRO A 50 10.74 -17.11 -3.59
N LEU A 51 9.67 -16.39 -3.23
CA LEU A 51 9.00 -15.45 -4.13
C LEU A 51 9.92 -14.26 -4.47
N ALA A 52 10.62 -13.73 -3.48
CA ALA A 52 11.51 -12.60 -3.64
C ALA A 52 12.60 -12.94 -4.65
N ARG A 53 13.20 -14.13 -4.57
CA ARG A 53 14.18 -14.62 -5.54
C ARG A 53 13.62 -14.73 -6.96
N HIS A 54 12.36 -15.11 -7.09
CA HIS A 54 11.69 -15.20 -8.38
C HIS A 54 11.43 -13.81 -9.00
N LEU A 55 11.12 -12.81 -8.18
CA LEU A 55 10.82 -11.45 -8.63
C LEU A 55 12.06 -10.54 -8.75
N ALA A 56 13.12 -10.80 -7.99
CA ALA A 56 14.33 -9.99 -7.91
C ALA A 56 14.98 -9.61 -9.26
N PRO A 57 14.91 -10.43 -10.34
CA PRO A 57 15.44 -10.02 -11.64
C PRO A 57 14.76 -8.78 -12.25
N ALA A 58 13.50 -8.49 -11.87
CA ALA A 58 12.70 -7.43 -12.48
C ALA A 58 12.03 -6.49 -11.45
N SER A 59 12.15 -6.76 -10.16
CA SER A 59 11.47 -6.01 -9.11
C SER A 59 12.30 -5.93 -7.84
N ARG A 60 12.13 -4.83 -7.10
CA ARG A 60 12.70 -4.66 -5.76
C ARG A 60 11.70 -5.15 -4.73
N VAL A 61 11.95 -6.31 -4.12
CA VAL A 61 11.05 -6.89 -3.14
C VAL A 61 11.38 -6.39 -1.75
N VAL A 62 10.38 -5.84 -1.07
CA VAL A 62 10.45 -5.34 0.30
C VAL A 62 9.47 -6.12 1.16
N ALA A 63 9.98 -7.03 2.00
CA ALA A 63 9.16 -7.86 2.87
C ALA A 63 9.18 -7.31 4.30
N VAL A 64 8.06 -6.72 4.72
CA VAL A 64 7.92 -6.06 6.02
C VAL A 64 7.43 -7.04 7.09
N ASP A 65 7.99 -6.94 8.30
CA ASP A 65 7.52 -7.63 9.49
C ASP A 65 6.59 -6.72 10.29
N LEU A 66 5.35 -7.16 10.53
CA LEU A 66 4.37 -6.44 11.35
C LEU A 66 4.77 -6.41 12.84
N PRO A 67 4.27 -5.46 13.65
CA PRO A 67 4.56 -5.41 15.09
C PRO A 67 4.35 -6.74 15.80
N GLY A 68 5.38 -7.21 16.51
CA GLY A 68 5.38 -8.49 17.23
C GLY A 68 5.74 -9.71 16.38
N PHE A 69 6.05 -9.54 15.09
CA PHE A 69 6.41 -10.63 14.18
C PHE A 69 7.84 -10.48 13.67
N GLY A 70 8.45 -11.63 13.36
CA GLY A 70 9.77 -11.70 12.74
C GLY A 70 10.84 -10.95 13.53
N ARG A 71 11.30 -9.81 13.01
CA ARG A 71 12.31 -8.94 13.62
C ARG A 71 11.78 -7.59 14.10
N THR A 72 10.49 -7.31 13.88
CA THR A 72 9.84 -6.12 14.45
C THR A 72 9.42 -6.43 15.88
N PRO A 73 9.90 -5.71 16.90
CA PRO A 73 9.49 -5.94 18.28
C PRO A 73 7.99 -5.68 18.45
N GLY A 74 7.39 -6.37 19.41
CA GLY A 74 6.00 -6.12 19.80
C GLY A 74 5.87 -4.88 20.68
N PRO A 75 4.76 -4.13 20.58
CA PRO A 75 4.40 -3.14 21.59
C PRO A 75 4.08 -3.81 22.94
N ARG A 76 4.04 -3.01 24.01
CA ARG A 76 3.73 -3.50 25.37
C ARG A 76 2.38 -4.22 25.43
N GLU A 77 1.37 -3.64 24.78
CA GLU A 77 0.06 -4.25 24.60
C GLU A 77 -0.07 -4.80 23.18
N PRO A 78 -0.56 -6.03 22.99
CA PRO A 78 -0.78 -6.59 21.66
C PRO A 78 -1.71 -5.71 20.81
N LEU A 79 -1.38 -5.55 19.52
CA LEU A 79 -2.23 -4.83 18.58
C LEU A 79 -3.31 -5.77 18.02
N ASP A 80 -4.52 -5.25 17.88
CA ASP A 80 -5.57 -5.87 17.09
C ASP A 80 -5.32 -5.68 15.57
N ILE A 81 -6.19 -6.25 14.73
CA ILE A 81 -6.07 -6.16 13.26
C ILE A 81 -6.05 -4.70 12.80
N ARG A 82 -6.84 -3.83 13.45
CA ARG A 82 -6.91 -2.40 13.14
C ARG A 82 -5.58 -1.71 13.46
N GLY A 83 -5.01 -1.98 14.64
CA GLY A 83 -3.71 -1.48 15.07
C GLY A 83 -2.60 -1.89 14.11
N LEU A 84 -2.53 -3.18 13.77
CA LEU A 84 -1.57 -3.69 12.77
C LEU A 84 -1.72 -2.99 11.42
N SER A 85 -2.96 -2.77 10.96
CA SER A 85 -3.24 -2.10 9.69
C SER A 85 -2.85 -0.61 9.71
N LEU A 86 -3.11 0.09 10.82
CA LEU A 86 -2.72 1.49 11.00
C LEU A 86 -1.21 1.66 11.07
N THR A 87 -0.49 0.77 11.78
CA THR A 87 0.97 0.78 11.81
C THR A 87 1.54 0.52 10.40
N LEU A 88 1.00 -0.47 9.66
CA LEU A 88 1.41 -0.73 8.28
C LEU A 88 1.17 0.49 7.37
N ALA A 89 0.01 1.14 7.48
CA ALA A 89 -0.29 2.34 6.72
C ALA A 89 0.67 3.50 7.07
N GLY A 90 1.01 3.64 8.35
CA GLY A 90 2.02 4.59 8.81
C GLY A 90 3.41 4.30 8.23
N TRP A 91 3.80 3.03 8.17
CA TRP A 91 5.05 2.59 7.58
C TRP A 91 5.12 2.86 6.07
N LEU A 92 4.05 2.56 5.33
CA LEU A 92 3.95 2.85 3.90
C LEU A 92 4.09 4.36 3.63
N ARG A 93 3.50 5.21 4.47
CA ARG A 93 3.68 6.68 4.37
C ARG A 93 5.11 7.10 4.70
N ALA A 94 5.67 6.62 5.82
CA ALA A 94 7.00 6.98 6.29
C ALA A 94 8.12 6.58 5.30
N THR A 95 7.88 5.56 4.49
CA THR A 95 8.80 5.09 3.45
C THR A 95 8.47 5.60 2.05
N ALA A 96 7.47 6.48 1.91
CA ALA A 96 6.95 7.00 0.64
C ALA A 96 6.42 5.92 -0.34
N ARG A 97 6.09 4.73 0.17
CA ARG A 97 5.59 3.57 -0.58
C ARG A 97 4.09 3.61 -0.86
N GLY A 98 3.42 4.73 -0.59
CA GLY A 98 1.96 4.91 -0.75
C GLY A 98 1.52 5.95 -1.79
N GLY A 99 2.45 6.63 -2.48
CA GLY A 99 2.14 7.85 -3.26
C GLY A 99 2.43 7.86 -4.77
N GLY A 100 3.04 6.81 -5.34
CA GLY A 100 3.32 6.72 -6.79
C GLY A 100 2.45 5.69 -7.52
N PRO A 101 2.76 5.30 -8.78
CA PRO A 101 2.29 4.02 -9.33
C PRO A 101 2.81 2.89 -8.44
N GLY A 102 2.04 2.60 -7.40
CA GLY A 102 2.55 2.12 -6.12
C GLY A 102 2.91 0.64 -6.12
N PRO A 103 3.60 0.19 -5.06
CA PRO A 103 4.00 -1.19 -4.93
C PRO A 103 2.79 -2.12 -4.94
N ALA A 104 2.91 -3.22 -5.66
CA ALA A 104 1.94 -4.30 -5.55
C ALA A 104 2.02 -4.87 -4.12
N LEU A 105 0.92 -4.78 -3.38
CA LEU A 105 0.83 -5.36 -2.04
C LEU A 105 0.47 -6.84 -2.16
N LEU A 106 1.36 -7.71 -1.68
CA LEU A 106 1.09 -9.14 -1.62
C LEU A 106 0.89 -9.60 -0.17
N GLY A 107 -0.35 -9.99 0.14
CA GLY A 107 -0.71 -10.62 1.41
C GLY A 107 -0.52 -12.14 1.39
N ALA A 108 0.18 -12.69 2.38
CA ALA A 108 0.19 -14.14 2.58
C ALA A 108 -1.10 -14.60 3.29
N ARG A 109 -1.91 -15.45 2.66
CA ARG A 109 -3.05 -16.14 3.32
C ARG A 109 -2.57 -17.42 4.01
N ARG A 110 -3.32 -17.93 5.00
CA ARG A 110 -3.16 -19.33 5.47
C ARG A 110 -3.23 -20.24 4.24
N GLY A 111 -2.28 -21.16 4.13
CA GLY A 111 -2.11 -22.00 2.94
C GLY A 111 -3.36 -22.82 2.61
N ASP A 112 -3.84 -22.68 1.38
CA ASP A 112 -4.51 -23.74 0.62
C ASP A 112 -3.40 -24.45 -0.17
N PRO A 113 -3.22 -25.78 -0.08
CA PRO A 113 -2.17 -26.50 -0.79
C PRO A 113 -2.35 -26.51 -2.32
N ARG A 114 -3.43 -25.94 -2.87
CA ARG A 114 -3.62 -25.82 -4.32
C ARG A 114 -3.14 -24.47 -4.83
N GLY A 115 -1.92 -24.44 -5.35
CA GLY A 115 -1.33 -23.28 -6.01
C GLY A 115 -2.29 -22.61 -6.99
N ARG A 116 -2.78 -21.42 -6.64
CA ARG A 116 -3.53 -20.55 -7.54
C ARG A 116 -2.96 -19.13 -7.49
N ARG A 117 -2.88 -18.55 -8.70
CA ARG A 117 -2.29 -17.26 -9.07
C ARG A 117 -2.38 -16.18 -8.00
N VAL A 118 -1.24 -15.52 -7.81
CA VAL A 118 -1.11 -14.22 -7.16
C VAL A 118 -1.80 -13.17 -8.04
N THR A 119 -2.98 -12.70 -7.63
CA THR A 119 -3.55 -11.44 -8.12
C THR A 119 -3.05 -10.32 -7.21
N GLY A 120 -2.11 -9.52 -7.70
CA GLY A 120 -1.70 -8.28 -7.04
C GLY A 120 -2.91 -7.35 -6.95
N HIS A 121 -3.24 -6.90 -5.74
CA HIS A 121 -4.25 -5.87 -5.57
C HIS A 121 -3.57 -4.51 -5.67
N ARG A 122 -3.85 -3.77 -6.73
CA ARG A 122 -3.54 -2.34 -6.77
C ARG A 122 -4.45 -1.64 -5.76
N SER A 123 -3.88 -0.97 -4.77
CA SER A 123 -4.59 0.07 -4.04
C SER A 123 -4.81 1.22 -5.01
N ARG A 124 -6.05 1.41 -5.49
CA ARG A 124 -6.45 2.69 -6.08
C ARG A 124 -6.38 3.72 -4.95
N GLY A 125 -5.68 4.83 -5.18
CA GLY A 125 -5.75 6.00 -4.30
C GLY A 125 -7.19 6.51 -4.20
N PRO A 126 -7.52 7.34 -3.19
CA PRO A 126 -8.83 7.98 -3.14
C PRO A 126 -9.05 8.72 -4.46
N ALA A 127 -10.20 8.47 -5.09
CA ALA A 127 -10.63 9.27 -6.22
C ALA A 127 -10.67 10.72 -5.75
N GLU A 128 -9.88 11.59 -6.37
CA GLU A 128 -10.09 13.02 -6.26
C GLU A 128 -11.51 13.28 -6.76
N SER A 129 -12.43 13.54 -5.82
CA SER A 129 -13.72 14.13 -6.12
C SER A 129 -13.44 15.54 -6.61
N GLY A 130 -13.23 15.68 -7.93
CA GLY A 130 -13.26 16.97 -8.58
C GLY A 130 -14.60 17.66 -8.29
N PRO A 131 -14.65 19.00 -8.21
CA PRO A 131 -15.90 19.72 -8.08
C PRO A 131 -16.79 19.34 -9.28
N GLY A 132 -17.96 18.78 -8.99
CA GLY A 132 -18.93 18.40 -10.02
C GLY A 132 -19.27 19.61 -10.90
N PRO A 133 -19.58 19.40 -12.19
CA PRO A 133 -20.03 20.49 -13.04
C PRO A 133 -21.31 21.08 -12.45
N GLY A 134 -21.26 22.38 -12.13
CA GLY A 134 -22.42 23.14 -11.71
C GLY A 134 -23.52 23.09 -12.79
N PRO A 135 -24.80 23.20 -12.39
CA PRO A 135 -25.91 23.06 -13.33
C PRO A 135 -25.83 24.13 -14.43
N ALA A 136 -25.91 23.64 -15.67
CA ALA A 136 -25.94 24.42 -16.89
C ALA A 136 -27.03 25.49 -16.86
N GLY A 137 -26.65 26.72 -17.21
CA GLY A 137 -27.58 27.82 -17.43
C GLY A 137 -28.59 27.48 -18.52
N ARG A 138 -29.87 27.54 -18.16
CA ARG A 138 -30.96 27.69 -19.12
C ARG A 138 -31.10 29.17 -19.40
N ASP A 139 -30.72 29.57 -20.60
CA ASP A 139 -31.08 30.83 -21.25
C ASP A 139 -32.51 30.69 -21.83
N PRO A 140 -33.52 31.46 -21.37
CA PRO A 140 -34.82 31.53 -22.01
C PRO A 140 -34.83 32.64 -23.08
N GLY A 141 -34.58 32.24 -24.33
CA GLY A 141 -34.85 33.07 -25.50
C GLY A 141 -36.35 33.33 -25.71
N ARG A 142 -36.71 34.62 -25.59
CA ARG A 142 -37.78 35.39 -26.28
C ARG A 142 -38.80 34.64 -27.15
N HIS A 143 -40.09 34.93 -26.94
CA HIS A 143 -41.10 35.37 -27.94
C HIS A 143 -42.33 35.96 -27.19
N ALA A 144 -42.55 37.28 -27.29
CA ALA A 144 -43.59 37.95 -28.09
C ALA A 144 -44.97 38.11 -27.41
N GLY A 145 -45.34 39.36 -27.09
CA GLY A 145 -46.69 39.81 -26.68
C GLY A 145 -46.77 41.34 -26.63
N PRO A 146 -47.89 41.99 -27.02
CA PRO A 146 -47.91 43.30 -27.69
C PRO A 146 -48.06 44.53 -26.76
N PRO A 147 -47.89 45.77 -27.29
CA PRO A 147 -47.99 46.99 -26.49
C PRO A 147 -49.43 47.50 -26.38
N ALA A 148 -49.81 47.98 -25.20
CA ALA A 148 -51.01 48.78 -25.01
C ALA A 148 -50.87 49.69 -23.79
N GLY A 149 -51.30 50.96 -23.94
CA GLY A 149 -51.74 51.78 -22.81
C GLY A 149 -51.07 53.15 -22.67
N ARG A 150 -51.65 54.15 -23.36
CA ARG A 150 -51.54 55.57 -23.01
C ARG A 150 -52.33 55.87 -21.73
N GLY A 151 -51.92 56.91 -21.02
CA GLY A 151 -52.67 57.63 -19.98
C GLY A 151 -51.66 58.33 -19.07
N GLY A 152 -51.74 59.61 -18.75
CA GLY A 152 -52.69 60.69 -19.04
C GLY A 152 -52.08 61.95 -18.42
#